data_AF-A0A1V4Z148-F1
#
_entry.id   AF-A0A1V4Z148-F1
#
_cell.length_a   1.000
_cell.length_b   1.000
_cell.length_c   1.000
_cell.angle_alpha   90.00
_cell.angle_beta   90.00
_cell.angle_gamma   90.00
#
_symmetry.space_group_name_H-M   'P 1'
#
loop_
_entity.id
_entity.type
_entity.pdbx_description
1 polymer ?
#
loop_
_entity_poly.entity_id
_entity_poly.type
_entity_poly.pdbx_seq_one_letter_code
_entity_poly.pdbx_strand_id
1 'polypeptide(L)'
;MKTGSKIIIIGCILIIIGLPLFLLYGKLLPHIFLVLMGIFWIVWGLFKNKGYFNKTYYMAIFGLIELWGLMLLYTFLFRNNEYLRSIYIFYILVGLFIFLLIRFGVFYIRKHKELNL
;
A
#
# COMPACT_ATOMS: atom_id res chain seq x y z
N MET A 1 -3.41 9.33 22.94
CA MET A 1 -2.90 9.40 21.54
C MET A 1 -4.08 9.26 20.57
N LYS A 2 -4.24 10.18 19.62
CA LYS A 2 -5.27 10.06 18.56
C LYS A 2 -5.06 8.74 17.78
N THR A 3 -6.15 8.08 17.40
CA THR A 3 -6.09 6.77 16.74
C THR A 3 -5.30 6.81 15.43
N GLY A 4 -5.36 7.92 14.67
CA GLY A 4 -4.56 8.08 13.46
C GLY A 4 -3.05 8.19 13.75
N SER A 5 -2.64 8.77 14.88
CA SER A 5 -1.23 8.82 15.26
C SER A 5 -0.64 7.43 15.55
N LYS A 6 -1.44 6.52 16.13
CA LYS A 6 -1.02 5.11 16.32
C LYS A 6 -0.78 4.42 14.96
N ILE A 7 -1.66 4.67 13.99
CA ILE A 7 -1.56 4.13 12.63
C ILE A 7 -0.30 4.66 11.93
N ILE A 8 0.03 5.95 12.08
CA ILE A 8 1.26 6.54 11.51
C ILE A 8 2.49 5.84 12.09
N ILE A 9 2.55 5.61 13.40
CA ILE A 9 3.68 4.93 14.04
C ILE A 9 3.87 3.52 13.48
N ILE A 10 2.78 2.76 13.30
CA ILE A 10 2.83 1.43 12.67
C ILE A 10 3.41 1.54 11.25
N GLY A 11 2.97 2.54 10.48
CA GLY A 11 3.51 2.80 9.15
C GLY A 11 5.01 3.10 9.15
N CYS A 12 5.50 3.91 10.10
CA CYS A 12 6.92 4.17 10.26
C CYS A 12 7.72 2.91 10.60
N ILE A 13 7.19 2.05 11.49
CA ILE A 13 7.84 0.77 11.84
C ILE A 13 7.97 -0.13 10.60
N LEU A 14 6.91 -0.23 9.78
CA LEU A 14 6.96 -1.00 8.54
C LEU A 14 8.03 -0.50 7.57
N ILE A 15 8.18 0.82 7.45
CA ILE A 15 9.24 1.41 6.62
C ILE A 15 10.62 1.09 7.19
N ILE A 16 10.83 1.24 8.50
CA ILE A 16 12.12 0.96 9.16
C ILE A 16 12.53 -0.50 8.99
N ILE A 17 11.57 -1.43 8.98
CA ILE A 17 11.85 -2.86 8.74
C ILE A 17 12.13 -3.11 7.26
N GLY A 18 11.32 -2.54 6.36
CA GLY A 18 11.41 -2.82 4.93
C GLY A 18 12.59 -2.14 4.23
N LEU A 19 12.88 -0.88 4.56
CA LEU A 19 13.83 -0.04 3.83
C LEU A 19 15.28 -0.56 3.91
N PRO A 20 15.83 -0.90 5.10
CA PRO A 20 17.20 -1.40 5.19
C PRO A 20 17.35 -2.75 4.52
N LEU A 21 16.36 -3.63 4.64
CA LEU A 21 16.40 -4.95 4.01
C LEU A 21 16.38 -4.85 2.48
N PHE A 22 15.60 -3.91 1.95
CA PHE A 22 15.59 -3.60 0.52
C PHE A 22 16.93 -3.03 0.04
N LEU A 23 17.46 -2.00 0.71
CA LEU A 23 18.68 -1.30 0.29
C LEU A 23 19.95 -2.12 0.47
N LEU A 24 20.08 -2.88 1.57
CA LEU A 24 21.33 -3.58 1.90
C LEU A 24 21.43 -4.96 1.22
N TYR A 25 20.31 -5.66 1.06
CA TYR A 25 20.32 -7.03 0.54
C TYR A 25 19.81 -7.14 -0.90
N GLY A 26 19.37 -6.03 -1.51
CA GLY A 26 18.86 -5.99 -2.89
C GLY A 26 17.65 -6.89 -3.13
N LYS A 27 17.02 -7.39 -2.05
CA LYS A 27 15.86 -8.26 -2.09
C LYS A 27 14.61 -7.41 -2.26
N LEU A 28 13.99 -7.52 -3.41
CA LEU A 28 12.78 -6.74 -3.71
C LEU A 28 11.58 -7.27 -2.92
N LEU A 29 11.37 -8.58 -2.97
CA LEU A 29 10.33 -9.28 -2.22
C LEU A 29 10.82 -9.75 -0.84
N PRO A 30 10.04 -9.57 0.25
CA PRO A 30 8.78 -8.80 0.36
C PRO A 30 9.01 -7.31 0.70
N HIS A 31 10.27 -6.86 0.76
CA HIS A 31 10.65 -5.64 1.47
C HIS A 31 10.13 -4.35 0.84
N ILE A 32 10.10 -4.24 -0.49
CA ILE A 32 9.55 -3.03 -1.14
C ILE A 32 8.05 -2.86 -0.83
N PHE A 33 7.32 -3.98 -0.73
CA PHE A 33 5.90 -3.98 -0.42
C PHE A 33 5.62 -3.65 1.05
N LEU A 34 6.53 -3.98 1.97
CA LEU A 34 6.47 -3.51 3.36
C LEU A 34 6.63 -1.99 3.43
N VAL A 35 7.53 -1.40 2.64
CA VAL A 35 7.70 0.06 2.56
C VAL A 35 6.44 0.72 2.00
N LEU A 36 5.91 0.21 0.88
CA LEU A 36 4.66 0.72 0.28
C LEU A 36 3.48 0.61 1.25
N MET A 37 3.36 -0.51 1.96
CA MET A 37 2.37 -0.68 3.03
C MET A 37 2.58 0.37 4.11
N GLY A 38 3.81 0.56 4.59
CA GLY A 38 4.13 1.58 5.58
C GLY A 38 3.70 2.99 5.17
N ILE A 39 3.97 3.39 3.92
CA ILE A 39 3.51 4.67 3.36
C ILE A 39 1.99 4.74 3.34
N PHE A 40 1.31 3.67 2.93
CA PHE A 40 -0.15 3.58 2.96
C PHE A 40 -0.72 3.81 4.37
N TRP A 41 -0.15 3.20 5.40
CA TRP A 41 -0.56 3.41 6.80
C TRP A 41 -0.32 4.86 7.26
N ILE A 42 0.78 5.49 6.84
CA ILE A 42 1.05 6.90 7.15
C ILE A 42 0.00 7.80 6.51
N VAL A 43 -0.28 7.64 5.21
CA VAL A 43 -1.31 8.41 4.50
C VAL A 43 -2.67 8.22 5.18
N TRP A 44 -3.07 6.97 5.43
CA TRP A 44 -4.33 6.67 6.11
C TRP A 44 -4.42 7.36 7.48
N GLY A 45 -3.36 7.28 8.29
CA GLY A 45 -3.33 7.86 9.63
C GLY A 45 -3.37 9.39 9.62
N LEU A 46 -2.70 10.04 8.67
CA LEU A 46 -2.70 11.50 8.49
C LEU A 46 -4.11 12.01 8.19
N PHE A 47 -4.79 11.41 7.21
CA PHE A 47 -6.14 11.83 6.83
C PHE A 47 -7.18 11.47 7.90
N LYS A 48 -7.02 10.33 8.60
CA LYS A 48 -7.86 9.99 9.76
C LYS A 48 -7.74 10.99 10.89
N ASN A 49 -6.53 11.50 11.18
CA ASN A 49 -6.32 12.51 12.22
C ASN A 49 -6.92 13.87 11.85
N LYS A 50 -6.97 14.20 10.55
CA LYS A 50 -7.57 15.44 10.05
C LYS A 50 -9.09 15.35 9.88
N GLY A 51 -9.67 14.15 9.83
CA GLY A 51 -11.12 13.95 9.67
C GLY A 51 -11.64 14.21 8.24
N TYR A 52 -10.74 14.46 7.28
CA TYR A 52 -11.12 14.83 5.91
C TYR A 52 -10.71 13.73 4.92
N PHE A 53 -11.65 12.85 4.55
CA PHE A 53 -11.49 11.94 3.41
C PHE A 53 -11.86 12.68 2.10
N ASN A 54 -11.04 13.62 1.67
CA ASN A 54 -11.30 14.47 0.49
C ASN A 54 -10.82 13.81 -0.82
N LYS A 55 -11.02 14.48 -1.97
CA LYS A 55 -10.56 13.99 -3.28
C LYS A 55 -9.05 13.66 -3.29
N THR A 56 -8.23 14.50 -2.65
CA THR A 56 -6.78 14.32 -2.54
C THR A 56 -6.40 13.03 -1.82
N TYR A 57 -7.14 12.67 -0.76
CA TYR A 57 -6.94 11.40 -0.06
C TYR A 57 -7.13 10.20 -1.00
N TYR A 58 -8.24 10.16 -1.75
CA TYR A 58 -8.51 9.05 -2.66
C TYR A 58 -7.47 8.99 -3.78
N MET A 59 -7.09 10.13 -4.37
CA MET A 59 -6.03 10.17 -5.37
C MET A 59 -4.70 9.62 -4.82
N ALA A 60 -4.32 9.99 -3.60
CA ALA A 60 -3.09 9.49 -2.97
C ALA A 60 -3.15 7.97 -2.74
N ILE A 61 -4.29 7.44 -2.29
CA ILE A 61 -4.46 6.00 -2.11
C ILE A 61 -4.45 5.25 -3.44
N PHE A 62 -5.14 5.76 -4.46
CA PHE A 62 -5.13 5.13 -5.79
C PHE A 62 -3.73 5.15 -6.41
N GLY A 63 -2.98 6.25 -6.28
CA GLY A 63 -1.58 6.30 -6.73
C GLY A 63 -0.68 5.29 -6.00
N LEU A 64 -0.89 5.06 -4.70
CA LEU A 64 -0.16 4.01 -3.97
C LEU A 64 -0.54 2.60 -4.43
N ILE A 65 -1.82 2.36 -4.73
CA ILE A 65 -2.27 1.08 -5.29
C ILE A 65 -1.67 0.87 -6.67
N GLU A 66 -1.65 1.90 -7.53
CA GLU A 66 -1.03 1.85 -8.84
C GLU A 66 0.47 1.52 -8.75
N LEU A 67 1.21 2.21 -7.88
CA LEU A 67 2.62 1.91 -7.61
C LEU A 67 2.82 0.46 -7.14
N TRP A 68 1.92 -0.05 -6.31
CA TRP A 68 1.95 -1.45 -5.88
C TRP A 68 1.78 -2.41 -7.06
N GLY A 69 0.81 -2.13 -7.94
CA GLY A 69 0.57 -2.92 -9.15
C GLY A 69 1.77 -2.90 -10.11
N LEU A 70 2.38 -1.73 -10.33
CA LEU A 70 3.59 -1.58 -11.14
C LEU A 70 4.76 -2.38 -10.56
N MET A 71 4.93 -2.41 -9.24
CA MET A 71 5.97 -3.23 -8.61
C MET A 71 5.72 -4.73 -8.76
N LEU A 72 4.47 -5.19 -8.69
CA LEU A 72 4.12 -6.58 -8.98
C LEU A 72 4.46 -6.95 -10.43
N LEU A 73 4.06 -6.09 -11.38
CA LEU A 73 4.32 -6.29 -12.80
C LEU A 73 5.82 -6.28 -13.10
N TYR A 74 6.58 -5.34 -12.52
CA TYR A 74 8.03 -5.31 -12.62
C TYR A 74 8.68 -6.60 -12.09
N THR A 75 8.20 -7.08 -10.94
CA THR A 75 8.73 -8.31 -10.33
C THR A 75 8.49 -9.52 -11.22
N PHE A 76 7.27 -9.63 -11.77
CA PHE A 76 6.89 -10.71 -12.67
C PHE A 76 7.68 -10.72 -13.98
N LEU A 77 7.85 -9.55 -14.61
CA LEU A 77 8.52 -9.44 -15.91
C LEU A 77 10.04 -9.50 -15.82
N PHE A 78 10.65 -8.84 -14.82
CA PHE A 78 12.09 -8.58 -14.79
C PHE A 78 12.83 -9.24 -13.63
N ARG A 79 12.12 -9.74 -12.61
CA ARG A 79 12.72 -10.40 -11.43
C ARG A 79 12.24 -11.85 -11.28
N ASN A 80 12.22 -12.57 -12.40
CA ASN A 80 11.68 -13.92 -12.48
C ASN A 80 12.32 -14.90 -11.48
N ASN A 81 13.63 -14.78 -11.22
CA ASN A 81 14.33 -15.59 -10.22
C ASN A 81 13.82 -15.35 -8.78
N GLU A 82 13.49 -14.11 -8.43
CA GLU A 82 12.93 -13.79 -7.10
C GLU A 82 11.46 -14.18 -7.01
N TYR A 83 10.72 -14.00 -8.10
CA TYR A 83 9.33 -14.46 -8.22
C TYR A 83 9.23 -15.96 -8.00
N LEU A 84 10.01 -16.77 -8.74
CA LEU A 84 9.98 -18.24 -8.63
C LEU A 84 10.39 -18.72 -7.24
N ARG A 85 11.41 -18.07 -6.65
CA ARG A 85 11.88 -18.40 -5.29
C ARG A 85 10.82 -18.11 -4.22
N SER A 86 9.99 -17.10 -4.43
CA SER A 86 9.03 -16.59 -3.45
C SER A 86 7.59 -16.60 -3.99
N ILE A 87 7.23 -17.62 -4.77
CA ILE A 87 6.00 -17.64 -5.56
C ILE A 87 4.74 -17.48 -4.70
N TYR A 88 4.70 -18.11 -3.52
CA TYR A 88 3.59 -18.00 -2.58
C TYR A 88 3.44 -16.58 -2.03
N ILE A 89 4.55 -15.92 -1.68
CA ILE A 89 4.56 -14.54 -1.18
C ILE A 89 4.06 -13.61 -2.28
N PHE A 90 4.50 -13.82 -3.53
CA PHE A 90 4.04 -13.04 -4.65
C PHE A 90 2.52 -13.13 -4.84
N TYR A 91 1.95 -14.35 -4.83
CA TYR A 91 0.49 -14.50 -4.96
C TYR A 91 -0.29 -13.90 -3.77
N ILE A 92 0.25 -13.95 -2.55
CA ILE A 92 -0.34 -13.24 -1.41
C ILE A 92 -0.37 -11.73 -1.67
N LEU A 93 0.70 -11.15 -2.22
CA LEU A 93 0.76 -9.73 -2.54
C LEU A 93 -0.19 -9.34 -3.68
N VAL A 94 -0.37 -10.22 -4.68
CA VAL A 94 -1.40 -10.06 -5.73
C VAL A 94 -2.80 -10.07 -5.12
N GLY A 95 -3.08 -11.03 -4.23
CA GLY A 95 -4.37 -11.09 -3.53
C GLY A 95 -4.64 -9.84 -2.70
N LEU A 96 -3.63 -9.34 -1.98
CA LEU A 96 -3.72 -8.09 -1.23
C LEU A 96 -3.99 -6.89 -2.16
N PHE A 97 -3.31 -6.82 -3.30
CA PHE A 97 -3.52 -5.76 -4.29
C PHE A 97 -4.97 -5.74 -4.82
N ILE A 98 -5.51 -6.90 -5.19
CA ILE A 98 -6.91 -7.02 -5.64
C ILE A 98 -7.87 -6.61 -4.50
N PHE A 99 -7.61 -7.06 -3.28
CA PHE A 99 -8.41 -6.69 -2.11
C PHE A 99 -8.42 -5.18 -1.87
N LEU A 100 -7.26 -4.52 -1.97
CA LEU A 100 -7.15 -3.07 -1.84
C LEU A 100 -7.93 -2.34 -2.93
N LEU A 101 -7.81 -2.76 -4.19
CA LEU A 101 -8.57 -2.19 -5.31
C LEU A 101 -10.07 -2.24 -5.06
N ILE A 102 -10.61 -3.41 -4.69
CA ILE A 102 -12.03 -3.60 -4.44
C ILE A 102 -12.49 -2.72 -3.27
N ARG A 103 -11.78 -2.79 -2.14
CA ARG A 103 -12.17 -2.06 -0.92
C ARG A 103 -12.20 -0.55 -1.15
N PHE A 104 -11.17 0.01 -1.77
CA PHE A 104 -11.08 1.45 -2.03
C PHE A 104 -11.97 1.91 -3.18
N GLY A 105 -12.13 1.10 -4.22
CA GLY A 105 -13.08 1.35 -5.30
C GLY A 105 -14.51 1.45 -4.78
N VAL A 106 -14.95 0.49 -3.96
CA VAL A 106 -16.29 0.51 -3.34
C VAL A 106 -16.46 1.74 -2.44
N PHE A 107 -15.47 2.04 -1.60
CA PHE A 107 -15.56 3.19 -0.68
C PHE A 107 -15.60 4.53 -1.43
N TYR A 108 -14.83 4.67 -2.51
CA TYR A 108 -14.83 5.86 -3.35
C TYR A 108 -16.18 6.05 -4.05
N ILE A 109 -16.74 4.99 -4.67
CA ILE A 109 -18.05 5.05 -5.35
C ILE A 109 -19.16 5.41 -4.38
N ARG A 110 -19.20 4.78 -3.19
CA ARG A 110 -20.22 5.07 -2.17
C ARG A 110 -20.21 6.55 -1.78
N LYS A 111 -19.02 7.09 -1.51
CA LYS A 111 -18.90 8.49 -1.14
C LYS A 111 -19.31 9.46 -2.26
N HIS A 112 -19.01 9.11 -3.51
CA HIS A 112 -19.47 9.92 -4.65
C HIS A 112 -20.99 9.87 -4.85
N LYS A 113 -21.64 8.75 -4.52
CA LYS A 113 -23.11 8.65 -4.54
C LYS A 113 -23.76 9.48 -3.44
N GLU A 114 -23.19 9.48 -2.23
CA GLU A 114 -23.69 10.27 -1.10
C GLU A 114 -23.52 11.78 -1.29
N LEU A 115 -22.55 12.23 -2.10
CA LEU A 115 -22.34 13.65 -2.41
C LEU A 115 -23.22 14.19 -3.55
N ASN A 116 -23.85 13.30 -4.33
CA ASN A 116 -24.71 13.63 -5.47
C ASN A 116 -26.21 13.48 -5.16
N LEU A 117 -26.56 13.20 -3.90
CA LEU A 117 -27.92 13.08 -3.35
C LEU A 117 -28.16 14.23 -2.37
#